data_AF-A0AAD7H295-F1
#
_entry.id   AF-A0AAD7H295-F1
#
_cell.length_a   1.000
_cell.length_b   1.000
_cell.length_c   1.000
_cell.angle_alpha   90.00
_cell.angle_beta   90.00
_cell.angle_gamma   90.00
#
_symmetry.space_group_name_H-M   'P 1'
#
loop_
_entity.id
_entity.type
_entity.pdbx_description
1 polymer ?
#
loop_
_entity_poly.entity_id
_entity_poly.type
_entity_poly.pdbx_seq_one_letter_code
_entity_poly.pdbx_strand_id
1 'polypeptide(L)'
;IYGETGAYYGTVEQQGRLTLHLHLLLYIKGALPPQEIRNRLMTEGSEFEKSLITYLEAVHVGEFHNGDLATMQAKYPVPTDTNSTYQNPTLMMPVPPPSWCKDKKCSECKRCVQRANWWSNFWETTDDLMVKSNIHTHHQAYEPTAKDRKAAVTKGLKTKYKGAKGCRNKDGICMARFPREIFPESVVDYSDGSLNVKKLESDINNVTPMLTYCLRCNTDVTSLLSGTAIKAIVAYISDYVSKASLKSYQVFSSMYDVLHQ
;
A
#
# COMPACT_ATOMS: atom_id res chain seq x y z
N ILE A 1 1.34 -6.35 14.69
CA ILE A 1 1.33 -6.68 13.25
C ILE A 1 2.63 -7.41 12.92
N TYR A 2 3.77 -6.71 12.88
CA TYR A 2 5.06 -7.29 12.44
C TYR A 2 5.97 -7.83 13.57
N GLY A 3 5.48 -7.87 14.81
CA GLY A 3 6.30 -8.18 16.00
C GLY A 3 6.70 -6.95 16.81
N GLU A 4 7.65 -7.13 17.74
CA GLU A 4 8.16 -6.03 18.59
C GLU A 4 9.00 -5.07 17.73
N THR A 5 8.59 -3.80 17.67
CA THR A 5 9.30 -2.77 16.88
C THR A 5 10.47 -2.24 17.70
N GLY A 6 11.69 -2.35 17.17
CA GLY A 6 12.90 -1.79 17.79
C GLY A 6 13.16 -0.34 17.40
N ALA A 7 12.83 0.04 16.16
CA ALA A 7 12.94 1.41 15.66
C ALA A 7 12.02 1.64 14.45
N TYR A 8 11.75 2.90 14.12
CA TYR A 8 11.02 3.27 12.90
C TYR A 8 11.53 4.61 12.35
N TYR A 9 11.33 4.82 11.06
CA TYR A 9 11.53 6.10 10.39
C TYR A 9 10.37 6.36 9.44
N GLY A 10 9.84 7.59 9.41
CA GLY A 10 8.73 7.96 8.53
C GLY A 10 8.92 9.36 7.96
N THR A 11 8.57 9.54 6.69
CA THR A 11 8.58 10.86 6.04
C THR A 11 7.38 11.03 5.11
N VAL A 12 6.88 12.26 5.02
CA VAL A 12 5.76 12.64 4.15
C VAL A 12 6.28 13.50 3.01
N GLU A 13 5.97 13.12 1.76
CA GLU A 13 6.27 13.87 0.55
C GLU A 13 4.96 14.32 -0.12
N GLN A 14 4.94 15.53 -0.67
CA GLN A 14 3.89 15.92 -1.61
C GLN A 14 4.27 15.41 -3.00
N GLN A 15 3.46 14.50 -3.54
CA GLN A 15 3.58 14.12 -4.94
C GLN A 15 3.15 15.32 -5.80
N GLY A 16 3.74 15.49 -6.98
CA GLY A 16 3.41 16.57 -7.94
C GLY A 16 1.99 16.52 -8.53
N ARG A 17 1.05 15.92 -7.80
CA ARG A 17 -0.38 15.73 -8.09
C ARG A 17 -1.28 16.18 -6.92
N LEU A 18 -0.77 17.02 -6.01
CA LEU A 18 -1.49 17.52 -4.83
C LEU A 18 -1.91 16.41 -3.83
N THR A 19 -1.24 15.26 -3.85
CA THR A 19 -1.44 14.15 -2.92
C THR A 19 -0.25 14.02 -1.98
N LEU A 20 -0.50 13.60 -0.74
CA LEU A 20 0.55 13.26 0.21
C LEU A 20 0.92 11.79 0.08
N HIS A 21 2.20 11.48 0.26
CA HIS A 21 2.74 10.14 0.24
C HIS A 21 3.60 9.91 1.47
N LEU A 22 3.32 8.82 2.18
CA LEU A 22 4.06 8.43 3.39
C LEU A 22 5.02 7.29 3.04
N HIS A 23 6.31 7.50 3.31
CA HIS A 23 7.31 6.44 3.32
C HIS A 23 7.61 6.07 4.76
N LEU A 24 7.53 4.78 5.10
CA LEU A 24 7.81 4.26 6.44
C LEU A 24 8.80 3.10 6.37
N LEU A 25 9.80 3.11 7.25
CA LEU A 25 10.72 2.02 7.54
C LEU A 25 10.44 1.53 8.97
N LEU A 26 10.35 0.21 9.13
CA LEU A 26 10.17 -0.44 10.42
C LEU A 26 11.32 -1.43 10.65
N TYR A 27 11.95 -1.33 11.82
CA TYR A 27 12.97 -2.27 12.27
C TYR A 27 12.36 -3.17 13.34
N ILE A 28 12.31 -4.47 13.06
CA ILE A 28 11.77 -5.47 13.99
C ILE A 28 12.89 -5.96 14.90
N LYS A 29 12.63 -5.96 16.21
CA LYS A 29 13.60 -6.41 17.20
C LYS A 29 13.90 -7.90 17.01
N GLY A 30 15.18 -8.26 17.06
CA GLY A 30 15.63 -9.63 16.84
C GLY A 30 15.64 -10.06 15.36
N ALA A 31 15.37 -9.15 14.41
CA ALA A 31 15.57 -9.43 12.99
C ALA A 31 17.05 -9.73 12.72
N LEU A 32 17.31 -10.85 12.06
CA LEU A 32 18.65 -11.26 11.67
C LEU A 32 19.22 -10.30 10.62
N PRO A 33 20.55 -10.15 10.54
CA PRO A 33 21.18 -9.45 9.43
C PRO A 33 20.76 -10.06 8.09
N PRO A 34 20.58 -9.27 7.02
CA PRO A 34 20.10 -9.76 5.72
C PRO A 34 20.97 -10.85 5.12
N GLN A 35 22.29 -10.78 5.35
CA GLN A 35 23.22 -11.80 4.90
C GLN A 35 22.99 -13.13 5.63
N GLU A 36 22.65 -13.09 6.91
CA GLU A 36 22.35 -14.28 7.69
C GLU A 36 21.00 -14.89 7.29
N ILE A 37 19.98 -14.05 7.04
CA ILE A 37 18.69 -14.50 6.49
C ILE A 37 18.92 -15.23 5.17
N ARG A 38 19.70 -14.61 4.26
CA ARG A 38 20.07 -15.25 2.99
C ARG A 38 20.74 -16.60 3.23
N ASN A 39 21.79 -16.66 4.05
CA ASN A 39 22.51 -17.91 4.30
C ASN A 39 21.59 -19.02 4.84
N ARG A 40 20.63 -18.68 5.70
CA ARG A 40 19.65 -19.63 6.25
C ARG A 40 18.59 -20.03 5.20
N LEU A 41 18.21 -19.14 4.30
CA LEU A 41 17.30 -19.42 3.18
C LEU A 41 17.92 -20.33 2.11
N MET A 42 19.25 -20.32 1.94
CA MET A 42 19.93 -21.18 0.95
C MET A 42 19.92 -22.67 1.32
N THR A 43 19.41 -23.04 2.50
CA THR A 43 19.21 -24.45 2.87
C THR A 43 17.76 -24.82 2.54
N GLU A 44 17.58 -25.47 1.39
CA GLU A 44 16.26 -25.86 0.87
C GLU A 44 15.45 -26.66 1.90
N GLY A 45 14.21 -26.23 2.12
CA GLY A 45 13.27 -26.90 3.02
C GLY A 45 13.60 -26.75 4.50
N SER A 46 14.48 -25.82 4.86
CA SER A 46 14.83 -25.57 6.26
C SER A 46 13.64 -25.08 7.08
N GLU A 47 13.64 -25.36 8.38
CA GLU A 47 12.62 -24.84 9.30
C GLU A 47 12.60 -23.30 9.34
N PHE A 48 13.75 -22.67 9.07
CA PHE A 48 13.84 -21.22 8.96
C PHE A 48 13.07 -20.68 7.75
N GLU A 49 13.23 -21.29 6.58
CA GLU A 49 12.50 -20.93 5.36
C GLU A 49 10.98 -21.03 5.58
N LYS A 50 10.50 -22.17 6.06
CA LYS A 50 9.07 -22.40 6.34
C LYS A 50 8.52 -21.38 7.33
N SER A 51 9.26 -21.11 8.40
CA SER A 51 8.87 -20.12 9.43
C SER A 51 8.81 -18.70 8.87
N LEU A 52 9.76 -18.33 8.01
CA LEU A 52 9.81 -17.02 7.38
C LEU A 52 8.69 -16.82 6.36
N ILE A 53 8.42 -17.83 5.54
CA ILE A 53 7.27 -17.83 4.61
C ILE A 53 5.97 -17.68 5.41
N THR A 54 5.76 -18.52 6.44
CA THR A 54 4.56 -18.46 7.29
C THR A 54 4.39 -17.08 7.91
N TYR A 55 5.48 -16.47 8.40
CA TYR A 55 5.45 -15.12 8.95
C TYR A 55 5.05 -14.07 7.90
N LEU A 56 5.62 -14.13 6.70
CA LEU A 56 5.34 -13.15 5.64
C LEU A 56 3.93 -13.26 5.11
N GLU A 57 3.41 -14.47 4.90
CA GLU A 57 2.01 -14.68 4.49
C GLU A 57 1.02 -14.29 5.57
N ALA A 58 1.41 -14.35 6.86
CA ALA A 58 0.56 -13.87 7.95
C ALA A 58 0.42 -12.34 8.00
N VAL A 59 1.31 -11.58 7.36
CA VAL A 59 1.33 -10.11 7.44
C VAL A 59 1.23 -9.41 6.08
N HIS A 60 1.47 -10.09 4.98
CA HIS A 60 1.38 -9.56 3.62
C HIS A 60 0.45 -10.42 2.77
N VAL A 61 -0.36 -9.75 1.96
CA VAL A 61 -1.18 -10.40 0.93
C VAL A 61 -0.99 -9.69 -0.41
N GLY A 62 -0.94 -10.48 -1.48
CA GLY A 62 -0.98 -10.02 -2.86
C GLY A 62 -2.25 -10.48 -3.58
N GLU A 63 -3.34 -10.65 -2.82
CA GLU A 63 -4.65 -11.18 -3.23
C GLU A 63 -5.76 -10.53 -2.40
N PHE A 64 -7.02 -10.63 -2.86
CA PHE A 64 -8.19 -10.25 -2.07
C PHE A 64 -8.61 -11.41 -1.16
N HIS A 65 -9.31 -11.11 -0.06
CA HIS A 65 -9.74 -12.13 0.89
C HIS A 65 -10.94 -12.93 0.39
N ASN A 66 -11.94 -12.25 -0.19
CA ASN A 66 -13.24 -12.84 -0.52
C ASN A 66 -13.42 -13.23 -1.99
N GLY A 67 -12.36 -13.24 -2.80
CA GLY A 67 -12.42 -13.65 -4.22
C GLY A 67 -11.29 -13.10 -5.06
N ASP A 68 -11.48 -13.11 -6.37
CA ASP A 68 -10.57 -12.47 -7.33
C ASP A 68 -10.96 -11.01 -7.59
N LEU A 69 -10.09 -10.31 -8.33
CA LEU A 69 -10.30 -8.91 -8.73
C LEU A 69 -11.65 -8.69 -9.42
N ALA A 70 -12.03 -9.56 -10.35
CA ALA A 70 -13.28 -9.42 -11.10
C ALA A 70 -14.51 -9.50 -10.18
N THR A 71 -14.50 -10.47 -9.25
CA THR A 71 -15.56 -10.66 -8.26
C THR A 71 -15.66 -9.46 -7.32
N MET A 72 -14.53 -8.95 -6.84
CA MET A 72 -14.51 -7.80 -5.93
C MET A 72 -14.93 -6.50 -6.63
N GLN A 73 -14.53 -6.28 -7.89
CA GLN A 73 -14.98 -5.13 -8.68
C GLN A 73 -16.49 -5.17 -8.98
N ALA A 74 -17.05 -6.34 -9.26
CA ALA A 74 -18.48 -6.50 -9.45
C ALA A 74 -19.27 -6.24 -8.16
N LYS A 75 -18.72 -6.62 -7.00
CA LYS A 75 -19.34 -6.43 -5.69
C LYS A 75 -19.27 -4.97 -5.20
N TYR A 76 -18.16 -4.28 -5.45
CA TYR A 76 -17.91 -2.91 -4.97
C TYR A 76 -17.73 -1.90 -6.11
N PRO A 77 -18.76 -1.70 -6.97
CA PRO A 77 -18.65 -0.75 -8.07
C PRO A 77 -18.49 0.68 -7.56
N VAL A 78 -17.89 1.55 -8.38
CA VAL A 78 -17.87 3.00 -8.09
C VAL A 78 -19.32 3.49 -8.14
N PRO A 79 -19.86 4.09 -7.06
CA PRO A 79 -21.24 4.56 -7.06
C PRO A 79 -21.40 5.65 -8.12
N THR A 80 -22.21 5.39 -9.14
CA THR A 80 -22.56 6.38 -10.18
C THR A 80 -23.77 7.22 -9.81
N ASP A 81 -24.48 6.87 -8.73
CA ASP A 81 -25.78 7.43 -8.38
C ASP A 81 -25.77 8.06 -6.97
N THR A 82 -26.32 9.27 -6.85
CA THR A 82 -26.34 10.07 -5.62
C THR A 82 -27.31 9.53 -4.56
N ASN A 83 -28.17 8.57 -4.92
CA ASN A 83 -29.15 7.94 -4.02
C ASN A 83 -28.71 6.60 -3.42
N SER A 84 -27.45 6.21 -3.57
CA SER A 84 -26.96 4.96 -3.01
C SER A 84 -26.83 5.02 -1.48
N THR A 85 -27.28 3.97 -0.78
CA THR A 85 -27.00 3.76 0.66
C THR A 85 -25.55 3.31 0.91
N TYR A 86 -24.80 3.06 -0.15
CA TYR A 86 -23.42 2.66 -0.10
C TYR A 86 -22.53 3.75 0.51
N GLN A 87 -21.69 3.32 1.44
CA GLN A 87 -20.79 4.16 2.19
C GLN A 87 -19.35 3.86 1.79
N ASN A 88 -18.71 4.77 1.07
CA ASN A 88 -17.34 4.57 0.61
C ASN A 88 -16.37 4.54 1.80
N PRO A 89 -15.68 3.41 2.08
CA PRO A 89 -14.82 3.27 3.24
C PRO A 89 -13.57 4.16 3.18
N THR A 90 -13.17 4.68 2.00
CA THR A 90 -12.06 5.65 1.88
C THR A 90 -12.40 7.01 2.50
N LEU A 91 -13.68 7.27 2.76
CA LEU A 91 -14.18 8.53 3.33
C LEU A 91 -14.63 8.38 4.78
N MET A 92 -14.27 7.26 5.42
CA MET A 92 -14.76 6.90 6.76
C MET A 92 -13.66 6.41 7.68
N MET A 93 -13.83 6.68 8.97
CA MET A 93 -12.92 6.18 9.99
C MET A 93 -13.03 4.66 10.13
N PRO A 94 -11.92 3.97 10.45
CA PRO A 94 -11.95 2.55 10.80
C PRO A 94 -12.78 2.30 12.05
N VAL A 95 -13.59 1.24 12.02
CA VAL A 95 -14.36 0.80 13.20
C VAL A 95 -13.42 -0.02 14.08
N PRO A 96 -13.16 0.38 15.33
CA PRO A 96 -12.25 -0.36 16.20
C PRO A 96 -12.86 -1.73 16.59
N PRO A 97 -12.02 -2.75 16.83
CA PRO A 97 -12.50 -4.05 17.26
C PRO A 97 -13.16 -3.96 18.65
N PRO A 98 -14.23 -4.73 18.92
CA PRO A 98 -14.78 -4.86 20.26
C PRO A 98 -13.75 -5.37 21.29
N SER A 99 -13.94 -5.06 22.56
CA SER A 99 -13.10 -5.51 23.68
C SER A 99 -13.01 -7.03 23.80
N TRP A 100 -11.89 -7.55 24.33
CA TRP A 100 -11.69 -9.00 24.51
C TRP A 100 -12.66 -9.60 25.54
N CYS A 101 -13.09 -10.84 25.28
CA CYS A 101 -13.69 -11.66 26.32
C CYS A 101 -12.62 -11.94 27.39
N LYS A 102 -13.03 -11.96 28.66
CA LYS A 102 -12.12 -12.30 29.77
C LYS A 102 -11.71 -13.77 29.73
N ASP A 103 -12.60 -14.63 29.23
CA ASP A 103 -12.32 -16.03 29.00
C ASP A 103 -11.84 -16.25 27.57
N LYS A 104 -10.62 -16.81 27.44
CA LYS A 104 -9.99 -17.12 26.15
C LYS A 104 -10.66 -18.29 25.44
N LYS A 105 -11.37 -19.17 26.16
CA LYS A 105 -12.05 -20.35 25.59
C LYS A 105 -13.50 -20.08 25.19
N CYS A 106 -14.05 -18.92 25.56
CA CYS A 106 -15.42 -18.56 25.25
C CYS A 106 -15.57 -18.16 23.78
N SER A 107 -16.55 -18.72 23.08
CA SER A 107 -16.89 -18.39 21.67
C SER A 107 -18.30 -17.83 21.50
N GLU A 108 -19.22 -18.08 22.44
CA GLU A 108 -20.66 -17.84 22.24
C GLU A 108 -21.19 -16.54 22.87
N CYS A 109 -20.42 -15.90 23.75
CA CYS A 109 -20.93 -14.68 24.39
C CYS A 109 -21.10 -13.54 23.39
N LYS A 110 -21.94 -12.55 23.73
CA LYS A 110 -22.21 -11.37 22.90
C LYS A 110 -20.93 -10.69 22.36
N ARG A 111 -19.86 -10.62 23.16
CA ARG A 111 -18.57 -10.02 22.74
C ARG A 111 -17.83 -10.86 21.71
N CYS A 112 -17.83 -12.19 21.87
CA CYS A 112 -17.20 -13.11 20.93
C CYS A 112 -17.94 -13.09 19.58
N VAL A 113 -19.27 -13.10 19.61
CA VAL A 113 -20.10 -12.96 18.40
C VAL A 113 -19.86 -11.61 17.71
N GLN A 114 -19.90 -10.51 18.46
CA GLN A 114 -19.62 -9.17 17.91
C GLN A 114 -18.23 -9.08 17.29
N ARG A 115 -17.24 -9.74 17.87
CA ARG A 115 -15.89 -9.77 17.34
C ARG A 115 -15.77 -10.64 16.10
N ALA A 116 -16.41 -11.80 16.06
CA ALA A 116 -16.46 -12.63 14.86
C ALA A 116 -17.07 -11.83 13.69
N ASN A 117 -18.18 -11.13 13.95
CA ASN A 117 -18.80 -10.23 12.98
C ASN A 117 -17.87 -9.08 12.58
N TRP A 118 -17.14 -8.49 13.54
CA TRP A 118 -16.16 -7.44 13.24
C TRP A 118 -15.05 -7.96 12.32
N TRP A 119 -14.53 -9.17 12.54
CA TRP A 119 -13.52 -9.78 11.66
C TRP A 119 -14.04 -10.04 10.26
N SER A 120 -15.28 -10.51 10.12
CA SER A 120 -15.93 -10.65 8.80
C SER A 120 -16.05 -9.28 8.11
N ASN A 121 -16.57 -8.27 8.82
CA ASN A 121 -16.68 -6.90 8.30
C ASN A 121 -15.32 -6.26 7.99
N PHE A 122 -14.28 -6.61 8.75
CA PHE A 122 -12.92 -6.14 8.51
C PHE A 122 -12.43 -6.56 7.13
N TRP A 123 -12.60 -7.83 6.76
CA TRP A 123 -12.19 -8.35 5.46
C TRP A 123 -13.03 -7.76 4.32
N GLU A 124 -14.36 -7.72 4.50
CA GLU A 124 -15.28 -7.06 3.57
C GLU A 124 -14.88 -5.60 3.28
N THR A 125 -14.57 -4.83 4.34
CA THR A 125 -14.16 -3.44 4.18
C THR A 125 -12.78 -3.33 3.55
N THR A 126 -11.87 -4.26 3.85
CA THR A 126 -10.49 -4.24 3.32
C THR A 126 -10.48 -4.53 1.83
N ASP A 127 -11.25 -5.51 1.35
CA ASP A 127 -11.35 -5.81 -0.07
C ASP A 127 -11.95 -4.61 -0.84
N ASP A 128 -13.00 -3.97 -0.32
CA ASP A 128 -13.57 -2.74 -0.91
C ASP A 128 -12.52 -1.61 -0.99
N LEU A 129 -11.76 -1.39 0.09
CA LEU A 129 -10.66 -0.42 0.08
C LEU A 129 -9.60 -0.76 -0.96
N MET A 130 -9.25 -2.04 -1.09
CA MET A 130 -8.26 -2.49 -2.06
C MET A 130 -8.76 -2.24 -3.49
N VAL A 131 -10.03 -2.52 -3.79
CA VAL A 131 -10.65 -2.20 -5.08
C VAL A 131 -10.55 -0.71 -5.40
N LYS A 132 -10.78 0.16 -4.41
CA LYS A 132 -10.78 1.61 -4.67
C LYS A 132 -9.42 2.26 -4.72
N SER A 133 -8.44 1.72 -4.00
CA SER A 133 -7.20 2.45 -3.72
C SER A 133 -5.92 1.68 -4.01
N ASN A 134 -5.96 0.36 -4.18
CA ASN A 134 -4.75 -0.45 -4.36
C ASN A 134 -4.64 -1.09 -5.77
N ILE A 135 -5.64 -0.90 -6.63
CA ILE A 135 -5.57 -1.31 -8.04
C ILE A 135 -4.83 -0.25 -8.86
N HIS A 136 -3.79 -0.68 -9.57
CA HIS A 136 -3.11 0.15 -10.54
C HIS A 136 -3.90 0.22 -11.85
N THR A 137 -4.20 1.45 -12.28
CA THR A 137 -4.82 1.71 -13.58
C THR A 137 -3.86 2.51 -14.44
N HIS A 138 -3.65 2.07 -15.68
CA HIS A 138 -2.82 2.83 -16.61
C HIS A 138 -3.55 4.08 -17.10
N HIS A 139 -3.10 5.25 -16.63
CA HIS A 139 -3.54 6.53 -17.17
C HIS A 139 -2.57 7.05 -18.24
N GLN A 140 -3.12 7.56 -19.35
CA GLN A 140 -2.36 8.28 -20.35
C GLN A 140 -1.82 9.59 -19.77
N ALA A 141 -0.66 10.02 -20.26
CA ALA A 141 -0.16 11.36 -19.92
C ALA A 141 -1.11 12.40 -20.51
N TYR A 142 -1.54 13.35 -19.68
CA TYR A 142 -2.35 14.46 -20.12
C TYR A 142 -1.43 15.58 -20.63
N GLU A 143 -1.54 15.89 -21.93
CA GLU A 143 -0.91 17.05 -22.55
C GLU A 143 -1.89 18.23 -22.47
N PRO A 144 -1.57 19.32 -21.73
CA PRO A 144 -2.50 20.43 -21.58
C PRO A 144 -2.76 21.13 -22.91
N THR A 145 -4.01 21.48 -23.19
CA THR A 145 -4.36 22.22 -24.41
C THR A 145 -3.90 23.68 -24.32
N ALA A 146 -3.98 24.41 -25.43
CA ALA A 146 -3.72 25.85 -25.43
C ALA A 146 -4.66 26.62 -24.47
N LYS A 147 -5.91 26.14 -24.30
CA LYS A 147 -6.90 26.71 -23.38
C LYS A 147 -6.48 26.51 -21.92
N ASP A 148 -6.01 25.32 -21.57
CA ASP A 148 -5.55 25.00 -20.21
C ASP A 148 -4.30 25.79 -19.84
N ARG A 149 -3.38 25.95 -20.81
CA ARG A 149 -2.19 26.80 -20.65
C ARG A 149 -2.58 28.27 -20.42
N LYS A 150 -3.56 28.80 -21.17
CA LYS A 150 -4.06 30.17 -21.01
C LYS A 150 -4.73 30.37 -19.65
N ALA A 151 -5.55 29.41 -19.21
CA ALA A 151 -6.20 29.43 -17.90
C ALA A 151 -5.19 29.36 -16.74
N ALA A 152 -4.13 28.55 -16.86
CA ALA A 152 -3.06 28.48 -15.86
C ALA A 152 -2.29 29.81 -15.75
N VAL A 153 -2.04 30.49 -16.87
CA VAL A 153 -1.41 31.83 -16.88
C VAL A 153 -2.33 32.86 -16.22
N THR A 154 -3.64 32.85 -16.50
CA THR A 154 -4.62 33.75 -15.85
C THR A 154 -4.69 33.52 -14.33
N LYS A 155 -4.45 32.29 -13.86
CA LYS A 155 -4.36 31.93 -12.43
C LYS A 155 -2.97 32.17 -11.81
N GLY A 156 -2.04 32.81 -12.53
CA GLY A 156 -0.73 33.20 -11.99
C GLY A 156 0.32 32.09 -11.89
N LEU A 157 0.11 30.92 -12.50
CA LEU A 157 1.12 29.85 -12.56
C LEU A 157 2.25 30.24 -13.53
N LYS A 158 3.41 30.64 -12.99
CA LYS A 158 4.55 31.21 -13.75
C LYS A 158 5.34 30.21 -14.61
N THR A 159 5.05 28.91 -14.55
CA THR A 159 5.78 27.86 -15.28
C THR A 159 4.88 27.11 -16.25
N LYS A 160 5.42 26.70 -17.41
CA LYS A 160 4.77 25.80 -18.40
C LYS A 160 3.97 24.73 -17.64
N TYR A 161 2.64 24.86 -17.61
CA TYR A 161 1.77 23.84 -17.02
C TYR A 161 2.05 22.54 -17.77
N LYS A 162 2.73 21.60 -17.10
CA LYS A 162 2.96 20.24 -17.60
C LYS A 162 1.82 19.43 -17.01
N GLY A 163 1.00 18.82 -17.86
CA GLY A 163 -0.12 18.03 -17.39
C GLY A 163 0.35 16.78 -16.64
N ALA A 164 -0.60 16.06 -16.06
CA ALA A 164 -0.30 14.88 -15.27
C ALA A 164 0.47 13.86 -16.13
N LYS A 165 1.71 13.55 -15.71
CA LYS A 165 2.48 12.46 -16.32
C LYS A 165 1.74 11.14 -16.09
N GLY A 166 1.55 10.36 -17.15
CA GLY A 166 1.07 8.98 -17.04
C GLY A 166 2.11 8.07 -16.37
N CYS A 167 1.76 6.79 -16.17
CA CYS A 167 2.68 5.80 -15.59
C CYS A 167 3.64 5.17 -16.61
N ARG A 168 3.35 5.25 -17.91
CA ARG A 168 4.14 4.62 -18.97
C ARG A 168 5.27 5.54 -19.46
N ASN A 169 6.42 4.96 -19.76
CA ASN A 169 7.51 5.64 -20.45
C ASN A 169 7.24 5.71 -21.97
N LYS A 170 8.22 6.23 -22.72
CA LYS A 170 8.12 6.36 -24.19
C LYS A 170 7.99 5.01 -24.91
N ASP A 171 8.54 3.95 -24.31
CA ASP A 171 8.52 2.59 -24.84
C ASP A 171 7.25 1.82 -24.43
N GLY A 172 6.30 2.49 -23.76
CA GLY A 172 5.06 1.88 -23.27
C GLY A 172 5.22 1.06 -21.98
N ILE A 173 6.42 1.00 -21.40
CA ILE A 173 6.72 0.26 -20.18
C ILE A 173 6.19 1.04 -18.97
N CYS A 174 5.49 0.36 -18.07
CA CYS A 174 5.00 0.96 -16.84
C CYS A 174 6.16 1.24 -15.87
N MET A 175 6.40 2.51 -15.56
CA MET A 175 7.42 2.93 -14.59
C MET A 175 7.09 2.51 -13.16
N ALA A 176 5.83 2.17 -12.88
CA ALA A 176 5.40 1.58 -11.61
C ALA A 176 5.56 0.05 -11.56
N ARG A 177 6.11 -0.58 -12.63
CA ARG A 177 6.40 -2.02 -12.72
C ARG A 177 5.16 -2.91 -12.64
N PHE A 178 4.09 -2.48 -13.31
CA PHE A 178 2.87 -3.28 -13.53
C PHE A 178 2.78 -3.77 -14.99
N PRO A 179 2.17 -4.95 -15.24
CA PRO A 179 1.68 -5.91 -14.23
C PRO A 179 2.84 -6.56 -13.46
N ARG A 180 2.61 -6.90 -12.19
CA ARG A 180 3.58 -7.66 -11.40
C ARG A 180 3.50 -9.15 -11.73
N GLU A 181 4.59 -9.86 -11.50
CA GLU A 181 4.64 -11.32 -11.62
C GLU A 181 3.74 -11.99 -10.59
N ILE A 182 3.06 -13.07 -11.01
CA ILE A 182 2.15 -13.86 -10.19
C ILE A 182 2.91 -15.04 -9.62
N PHE A 183 2.77 -15.26 -8.32
CA PHE A 183 3.33 -16.38 -7.59
C PHE A 183 2.18 -17.11 -6.88
N PRO A 184 1.75 -18.30 -7.34
CA PRO A 184 0.64 -19.05 -6.73
C PRO A 184 0.87 -19.40 -5.25
N GLU A 185 2.13 -19.53 -4.88
CA GLU A 185 2.62 -19.83 -3.53
C GLU A 185 3.92 -19.05 -3.28
N SER A 186 4.28 -18.86 -2.00
CA SER A 186 5.55 -18.23 -1.66
C SER A 186 6.71 -19.18 -1.90
N VAL A 187 7.70 -18.76 -2.69
CA VAL A 187 8.85 -19.59 -3.08
C VAL A 187 10.17 -18.85 -2.89
N VAL A 188 11.19 -19.59 -2.47
CA VAL A 188 12.58 -19.13 -2.50
C VAL A 188 13.20 -19.52 -3.83
N ASP A 189 13.75 -18.55 -4.55
CA ASP A 189 14.64 -18.83 -5.67
C ASP A 189 16.03 -19.16 -5.12
N TYR A 190 16.43 -20.42 -5.19
CA TYR A 190 17.74 -20.87 -4.71
C TYR A 190 18.91 -20.46 -5.62
N SER A 191 18.64 -19.99 -6.84
CA SER A 191 19.70 -19.52 -7.74
C SER A 191 20.25 -18.16 -7.30
N ASP A 192 19.37 -17.28 -6.83
CA ASP A 192 19.71 -15.92 -6.46
C ASP A 192 19.36 -15.56 -5.01
N GLY A 193 18.77 -16.48 -4.24
CA GLY A 193 18.36 -16.34 -2.84
C GLY A 193 17.24 -15.32 -2.62
N SER A 194 16.46 -14.99 -3.65
CA SER A 194 15.29 -14.14 -3.53
C SER A 194 14.09 -14.90 -2.97
N LEU A 195 13.24 -14.20 -2.21
CA LEU A 195 12.02 -14.76 -1.65
C LEU A 195 10.84 -14.06 -2.29
N ASN A 196 10.09 -14.80 -3.10
CA ASN A 196 8.90 -14.32 -3.78
C ASN A 196 7.69 -14.73 -2.96
N VAL A 197 6.96 -13.74 -2.43
CA VAL A 197 5.76 -13.98 -1.63
C VAL A 197 4.58 -14.23 -2.55
N LYS A 198 3.68 -15.12 -2.14
CA LYS A 198 2.41 -15.40 -2.83
C LYS A 198 1.72 -14.11 -3.31
N LYS A 199 1.37 -14.12 -4.59
CA LYS A 199 0.72 -13.02 -5.28
C LYS A 199 -0.19 -13.56 -6.37
N LEU A 200 -1.50 -13.38 -6.20
CA LEU A 200 -2.50 -13.84 -7.17
C LEU A 200 -3.03 -12.71 -8.06
N GLU A 201 -2.78 -11.46 -7.68
CA GLU A 201 -3.28 -10.28 -8.39
C GLU A 201 -2.10 -9.41 -8.87
N SER A 202 -1.92 -9.35 -10.19
CA SER A 202 -0.79 -8.67 -10.83
C SER A 202 -0.88 -7.14 -10.77
N ASP A 203 -2.10 -6.60 -10.75
CA ASP A 203 -2.39 -5.16 -10.79
C ASP A 203 -2.61 -4.52 -9.42
N ILE A 204 -2.29 -5.23 -8.33
CA ILE A 204 -2.30 -4.66 -6.97
C ILE A 204 -0.93 -4.68 -6.31
N ASN A 205 -0.73 -3.79 -5.33
CA ASN A 205 0.39 -3.84 -4.40
C ASN A 205 0.32 -5.04 -3.47
N ASN A 206 1.45 -5.41 -2.88
CA ASN A 206 1.40 -6.26 -1.69
C ASN A 206 1.03 -5.38 -0.52
N VAL A 207 0.02 -5.79 0.25
CA VAL A 207 -0.51 -4.97 1.33
C VAL A 207 -0.49 -5.75 2.63
N THR A 208 -0.47 -5.02 3.74
CA THR A 208 -0.86 -5.60 5.02
C THR A 208 -2.31 -5.21 5.26
N PRO A 209 -3.26 -6.17 5.30
CA PRO A 209 -4.70 -5.88 5.41
C PRO A 209 -5.04 -4.92 6.55
N MET A 210 -4.39 -5.08 7.71
CA MET A 210 -4.55 -4.20 8.86
C MET A 210 -4.11 -2.75 8.59
N LEU A 211 -3.03 -2.54 7.85
CA LEU A 211 -2.60 -1.20 7.46
C LEU A 211 -3.58 -0.59 6.47
N THR A 212 -4.00 -1.33 5.45
CA THR A 212 -5.01 -0.87 4.48
C THR A 212 -6.31 -0.49 5.18
N TYR A 213 -6.79 -1.33 6.09
CA TYR A 213 -7.99 -1.07 6.87
C TYR A 213 -7.87 0.20 7.73
N CYS A 214 -6.74 0.40 8.40
CA CYS A 214 -6.54 1.55 9.29
C CYS A 214 -6.29 2.86 8.53
N LEU A 215 -5.48 2.82 7.47
CA LEU A 215 -5.06 4.00 6.71
C LEU A 215 -6.09 4.41 5.65
N ARG A 216 -6.97 3.50 5.23
CA ARG A 216 -8.07 3.74 4.27
C ARG A 216 -7.59 4.28 2.91
N CYS A 217 -6.32 4.06 2.56
CA CYS A 217 -5.68 4.57 1.35
C CYS A 217 -4.85 3.49 0.65
N ASN A 218 -4.24 3.86 -0.48
CA ASN A 218 -3.26 3.02 -1.15
C ASN A 218 -2.10 2.71 -0.20
N THR A 219 -1.74 1.44 -0.09
CA THR A 219 -0.57 0.99 0.67
C THR A 219 0.27 0.09 -0.21
N ASP A 220 1.58 0.09 0.01
CA ASP A 220 2.51 -0.85 -0.62
C ASP A 220 3.52 -1.27 0.45
N VAL A 221 3.50 -2.56 0.81
CA VAL A 221 4.31 -3.12 1.87
C VAL A 221 5.25 -4.15 1.27
N THR A 222 6.54 -3.94 1.50
CA THR A 222 7.59 -4.85 1.03
C THR A 222 8.49 -5.23 2.19
N SER A 223 8.75 -6.53 2.33
CA SER A 223 9.72 -7.02 3.31
C SER A 223 11.13 -6.96 2.76
N LEU A 224 12.03 -6.27 3.47
CA LEU A 224 13.40 -6.01 3.00
C LEU A 224 14.35 -7.03 3.61
N LEU A 225 14.33 -8.24 3.08
CA LEU A 225 15.08 -9.36 3.66
C LEU A 225 16.35 -9.72 2.89
N SER A 226 16.50 -9.23 1.65
CA SER A 226 17.72 -9.40 0.86
C SER A 226 18.63 -8.18 0.93
N GLY A 227 19.95 -8.42 0.97
CA GLY A 227 20.96 -7.36 1.09
C GLY A 227 20.92 -6.33 -0.05
N THR A 228 20.58 -6.76 -1.27
CA THR A 228 20.45 -5.88 -2.45
C THR A 228 19.21 -4.99 -2.33
N ALA A 229 18.07 -5.53 -1.88
CA ALA A 229 16.85 -4.77 -1.69
C ALA A 229 17.02 -3.68 -0.61
N ILE A 230 17.69 -4.00 0.50
CA ILE A 230 17.99 -3.02 1.55
C ILE A 230 18.90 -1.92 1.05
N LYS A 231 20.00 -2.24 0.35
CA LYS A 231 20.91 -1.21 -0.19
C LYS A 231 20.18 -0.27 -1.15
N ALA A 232 19.35 -0.82 -2.04
CA ALA A 232 18.54 -0.04 -2.97
C ALA A 232 17.54 0.87 -2.25
N ILE A 233 16.90 0.38 -1.18
CA ILE A 233 15.89 1.15 -0.44
C ILE A 233 16.51 2.15 0.53
N VAL A 234 17.62 1.85 1.18
CA VAL A 234 18.36 2.83 1.97
C VAL A 234 18.85 3.96 1.07
N ALA A 235 19.37 3.65 -0.12
CA ALA A 235 19.75 4.66 -1.11
C ALA A 235 18.54 5.47 -1.59
N TYR A 236 17.43 4.80 -1.92
CA TYR A 236 16.16 5.44 -2.29
C TYR A 236 15.72 6.39 -1.19
N ILE A 237 15.54 5.92 0.04
CA ILE A 237 15.06 6.73 1.16
C ILE A 237 16.04 7.85 1.48
N SER A 238 17.35 7.63 1.40
CA SER A 238 18.35 8.69 1.55
C SER A 238 18.18 9.78 0.49
N ASP A 239 17.89 9.41 -0.77
CA ASP A 239 17.52 10.37 -1.82
C ASP A 239 16.27 11.17 -1.41
N TYR A 240 15.21 10.51 -0.89
CA TYR A 240 14.01 11.23 -0.39
C TYR A 240 14.29 12.12 0.82
N VAL A 241 15.10 11.68 1.78
CA VAL A 241 15.50 12.50 2.93
C VAL A 241 16.27 13.74 2.47
N SER A 242 17.09 13.58 1.42
CA SER A 242 17.88 14.66 0.86
C SER A 242 17.10 15.61 -0.06
N LYS A 243 15.88 15.24 -0.49
CA LYS A 243 15.00 16.16 -1.22
C LYS A 243 14.62 17.33 -0.31
N ALA A 244 14.92 18.54 -0.77
CA ALA A 244 14.60 19.76 -0.02
C ALA A 244 13.12 19.79 0.37
N SER A 245 12.86 19.98 1.67
CA SER A 245 11.53 20.17 2.23
C SER A 245 10.74 21.22 1.46
N LEU A 246 9.41 21.05 1.40
CA LEU A 246 8.50 22.00 0.77
C LEU A 246 8.80 23.43 1.23
N LYS A 247 8.79 24.36 0.28
CA LYS A 247 8.90 25.78 0.63
C LYS A 247 7.62 26.17 1.37
N SER A 248 7.73 26.80 2.54
CA SER A 248 6.62 27.07 3.46
C SER A 248 5.39 27.69 2.79
N TYR A 249 5.58 28.51 1.75
CA TYR A 249 4.47 29.12 1.00
C TYR A 249 3.57 28.11 0.29
N GLN A 250 4.09 26.95 -0.15
CA GLN A 250 3.30 25.91 -0.80
C GLN A 250 2.37 25.23 0.21
N VAL A 251 2.86 25.01 1.44
CA VAL A 251 2.05 24.47 2.54
C VAL A 251 0.92 25.43 2.93
N PHE A 252 1.24 26.72 3.09
CA PHE A 252 0.23 27.74 3.41
C PHE A 252 -0.81 27.91 2.28
N SER A 253 -0.41 27.84 1.01
CA SER A 253 -1.34 27.89 -0.12
C SER A 253 -2.31 26.71 -0.09
N SER A 254 -1.82 25.48 0.11
CA SER A 254 -2.69 24.30 0.17
C SER A 254 -3.62 24.32 1.39
N MET A 255 -3.16 24.81 2.55
CA MET A 255 -4.02 25.00 3.72
C MET A 255 -5.12 26.03 3.46
N TYR A 256 -4.78 27.15 2.81
CA TYR A 256 -5.75 28.18 2.46
C TYR A 256 -6.84 27.65 1.51
N ASP A 257 -6.45 26.93 0.46
CA ASP A 257 -7.37 26.36 -0.54
C ASP A 257 -8.31 25.28 0.01
N VAL A 258 -7.92 24.61 1.10
CA VAL A 258 -8.74 23.59 1.78
C VAL A 258 -9.66 24.22 2.83
N LEU A 259 -9.18 25.24 3.55
CA LEU A 259 -9.92 25.87 4.64
C LEU A 259 -10.89 26.98 4.19
N HIS A 260 -10.76 27.47 2.96
CA HIS A 260 -11.59 28.54 2.38
C HIS A 260 -12.42 28.09 1.17
N GLN A 261 -12.75 26.80 1.07
CA GLN A 261 -13.89 26.32 0.27
C GLN A 261 -15.19 26.46 1.07
#